data_AF-A0A814A0K9-F1
#
_entry.id   AF-A0A814A0K9-F1
#
_cell.length_a   1.000
_cell.length_b   1.000
_cell.length_c   1.000
_cell.angle_alpha   90.00
_cell.angle_beta   90.00
_cell.angle_gamma   90.00
#
_symmetry.space_group_name_H-M   'P 1'
#
loop_
_entity.id
_entity.type
_entity.pdbx_description
1 polymer ?
#
loop_
_entity_poly.entity_id
_entity_poly.type
_entity_poly.pdbx_seq_one_letter_code
_entity_poly.pdbx_strand_id
1 'polypeptide(L)'
;MYVGVRDYIHVVDLAKGHIAAMKKFKDKCGLQIYSLGTGKGYSVLEMIKALEKASGKTIAYKNCPRRSGDLASVYADCSLAAKELGWTAQRGLDDMCQDLWRWQSNNPNGFQ
;
A
#
# COMPACT_ATOMS: atom_id res chain seq x y z
N MET A 1 15.80 -17.93 -0.40
CA MET A 1 14.79 -17.38 -1.33
C MET A 1 13.81 -16.58 -0.47
N TYR A 2 14.04 -15.29 -0.28
CA TYR A 2 13.17 -14.48 0.58
C TYR A 2 12.34 -13.57 -0.33
N VAL A 3 11.04 -13.77 -0.33
CA VAL A 3 10.11 -12.90 -1.02
C VAL A 3 9.82 -11.77 -0.04
N GLY A 4 10.35 -10.56 -0.30
CA GLY A 4 10.19 -9.44 0.61
C GLY A 4 8.71 -9.21 0.94
N VAL A 5 8.40 -9.08 2.22
CA VAL A 5 7.04 -8.77 2.69
C VAL A 5 6.97 -7.27 2.98
N ARG A 6 5.95 -6.61 2.43
CA ARG A 6 5.73 -5.17 2.57
C ARG A 6 4.26 -4.88 2.86
N ASP A 7 3.99 -3.86 3.65
CA ASP A 7 2.65 -3.32 3.84
C ASP A 7 2.30 -2.41 2.67
N TYR A 8 1.48 -2.93 1.75
CA TYR A 8 0.97 -2.18 0.61
C TYR A 8 -0.30 -1.44 1.03
N ILE A 9 -0.32 -0.13 0.83
CA ILE A 9 -1.46 0.74 1.13
C ILE A 9 -1.99 1.39 -0.14
N HIS A 10 -3.31 1.41 -0.28
CA HIS A 10 -3.96 2.06 -1.40
C HIS A 10 -3.76 3.58 -1.32
N VAL A 11 -3.28 4.20 -2.41
CA VAL A 11 -2.94 5.64 -2.45
C VAL A 11 -4.11 6.55 -2.05
N VAL A 12 -5.34 6.19 -2.42
CA VAL A 12 -6.54 6.94 -2.01
C VAL A 12 -6.80 6.86 -0.49
N ASP A 13 -6.48 5.73 0.17
CA ASP A 13 -6.61 5.64 1.63
C ASP A 13 -5.53 6.48 2.30
N LEU A 14 -4.30 6.46 1.77
CA LEU A 14 -3.24 7.34 2.21
C LEU A 14 -3.64 8.82 2.08
N ALA A 15 -4.25 9.23 0.97
CA ALA A 15 -4.77 10.58 0.78
C ALA A 15 -5.86 10.95 1.81
N LYS A 16 -6.79 10.03 2.11
CA LYS A 16 -7.77 10.21 3.20
C LYS A 16 -7.11 10.34 4.58
N GLY A 17 -5.96 9.68 4.78
CA GLY A 17 -5.15 9.81 6.01
C GLY A 17 -4.65 11.23 6.22
N HIS A 18 -4.25 11.91 5.14
CA HIS A 18 -3.85 13.33 5.21
C HIS A 18 -5.02 14.23 5.62
N ILE A 19 -6.24 13.96 5.13
CA ILE A 19 -7.43 14.72 5.53
C ILE A 19 -7.71 14.51 7.03
N ALA A 20 -7.58 13.28 7.53
CA ALA A 20 -7.74 12.98 8.96
C ALA A 20 -6.69 13.70 9.82
N ALA A 21 -5.42 13.69 9.38
CA ALA A 21 -4.34 14.43 10.03
C ALA A 21 -4.61 15.95 10.07
N MET A 22 -5.08 16.53 8.96
CA MET A 22 -5.46 17.95 8.92
C MET A 22 -6.61 18.30 9.87
N LYS A 23 -7.58 17.39 10.06
CA LYS A 23 -8.64 17.60 11.06
C LYS A 23 -8.07 17.62 12.47
N LYS A 24 -7.21 16.67 12.80
CA LYS A 24 -6.53 16.59 14.11
C LYS A 24 -5.65 17.82 14.39
N PHE A 25 -5.01 18.36 13.36
CA PHE A 25 -4.18 19.55 13.48
C PHE A 25 -4.97 20.77 13.99
N LYS A 26 -6.26 20.88 13.66
CA LYS A 26 -7.13 21.96 14.15
C LYS A 26 -7.31 21.91 15.68
N ASP A 27 -7.11 20.77 16.30
CA ASP A 27 -7.24 20.57 17.75
C ASP A 27 -5.97 20.99 18.52
N LYS A 28 -5.00 21.68 17.88
CA LYS A 28 -3.72 22.10 18.47
C LYS A 28 -2.90 20.94 19.05
N CYS A 29 -2.81 19.83 18.32
CA CYS A 29 -2.15 18.59 18.76
C CYS A 29 -0.62 18.67 18.93
N GLY A 30 0.01 19.79 18.60
CA GLY A 30 1.47 19.92 18.55
C GLY A 30 2.07 19.01 17.48
N LEU A 31 3.28 18.49 17.74
CA LEU A 31 3.92 17.49 16.88
C LEU A 31 3.39 16.10 17.20
N GLN A 32 2.88 15.41 16.19
CA GLN A 32 2.46 14.01 16.28
C GLN A 32 2.99 13.25 15.07
N ILE A 33 3.37 11.99 15.27
CA ILE A 33 3.92 11.12 14.22
C ILE A 33 3.06 9.87 14.16
N TYR A 34 2.55 9.57 12.97
CA TYR A 34 1.63 8.46 12.74
C TYR A 34 2.14 7.56 11.61
N SER A 35 2.06 6.25 11.81
CA SER A 35 2.24 5.28 10.73
C SER A 35 0.93 5.13 9.95
N LEU A 36 0.99 5.35 8.63
CA LEU A 36 -0.14 5.13 7.72
C LEU A 36 0.15 3.90 6.86
N GLY A 37 -0.49 2.79 7.22
CA GLY A 37 -0.40 1.50 6.53
C GLY A 37 -1.70 0.73 6.72
N THR A 38 -1.69 -0.54 6.30
CA THR A 38 -2.80 -1.47 6.52
C THR A 38 -2.56 -2.36 7.74
N GLY A 39 -1.30 -2.47 8.20
CA GLY A 39 -0.87 -3.44 9.20
C GLY A 39 -0.82 -4.88 8.68
N LYS A 40 -1.07 -5.09 7.39
CA LYS A 40 -0.98 -6.39 6.72
C LYS A 40 0.16 -6.37 5.72
N GLY A 41 1.14 -7.24 5.95
CA GLY A 41 2.21 -7.47 5.00
C GLY A 41 1.77 -8.42 3.88
N TYR A 42 2.08 -8.07 2.64
CA TYR A 42 1.98 -8.96 1.49
C TYR A 42 3.36 -9.23 0.90
N SER A 43 3.57 -10.45 0.43
CA SER A 43 4.76 -10.83 -0.32
C SER A 43 4.67 -10.37 -1.78
N VAL A 44 5.81 -10.24 -2.44
CA VAL A 44 5.88 -9.97 -3.89
C VAL A 44 5.09 -11.00 -4.70
N LEU A 45 5.06 -12.27 -4.30
CA LEU A 45 4.30 -13.30 -5.00
C LEU A 45 2.78 -13.12 -4.84
N GLU A 46 2.31 -12.68 -3.67
CA GLU A 46 0.89 -12.36 -3.47
C GLU A 46 0.47 -11.16 -4.32
N MET A 47 1.32 -10.13 -4.40
CA MET A 47 1.09 -8.98 -5.30
C MET A 47 1.00 -9.41 -6.77
N ILE A 48 1.90 -10.28 -7.24
CA ILE A 48 1.87 -10.78 -8.62
C ILE A 48 0.55 -11.53 -8.86
N LYS A 49 0.17 -12.46 -7.98
CA LYS A 49 -1.08 -13.24 -8.13
C LYS A 49 -2.32 -12.33 -8.14
N ALA A 50 -2.37 -11.33 -7.28
CA ALA A 50 -3.48 -10.38 -7.25
C ALA A 50 -3.55 -9.52 -8.53
N LEU A 51 -2.40 -9.14 -9.08
CA LEU A 51 -2.34 -8.40 -10.34
C LEU A 51 -2.67 -9.27 -11.56
N GLU A 52 -2.27 -10.55 -11.57
CA GLU A 52 -2.70 -11.51 -12.59
C GLU A 52 -4.22 -11.68 -12.57
N LYS A 53 -4.81 -11.83 -11.37
CA LYS A 53 -6.27 -11.89 -11.18
C LYS A 53 -6.97 -10.63 -11.69
N ALA A 54 -6.42 -9.45 -11.39
CA ALA A 54 -7.01 -8.17 -11.82
C ALA A 54 -6.88 -7.92 -13.33
N SER A 55 -5.76 -8.33 -13.93
CA SER A 55 -5.47 -8.09 -15.35
C SER A 55 -6.00 -9.16 -16.28
N GLY A 56 -6.28 -10.36 -15.77
CA GLY A 56 -6.59 -11.54 -16.57
C GLY A 56 -5.40 -12.03 -17.41
N LYS A 57 -4.18 -11.58 -17.11
CA LYS A 57 -2.96 -11.91 -17.84
C LYS A 57 -1.95 -12.58 -16.93
N THR A 58 -1.20 -13.55 -17.45
CA THR A 58 -0.06 -14.12 -16.75
C THR A 58 1.10 -13.13 -16.71
N ILE A 59 1.73 -12.97 -15.55
CA ILE A 59 2.85 -12.06 -15.34
C ILE A 59 4.12 -12.89 -15.18
N ALA A 60 4.96 -12.87 -16.20
CA ALA A 60 6.25 -13.54 -16.15
C ALA A 60 7.19 -12.82 -15.18
N TYR A 61 7.81 -13.57 -14.28
CA TYR A 61 8.84 -13.07 -13.36
C TYR A 61 10.01 -14.05 -13.28
N LYS A 62 11.19 -13.54 -12.88
CA LYS A 62 12.39 -14.35 -12.66
C LYS A 62 12.96 -14.05 -11.28
N ASN A 63 13.39 -15.09 -10.59
CA ASN A 63 14.09 -14.93 -9.32
C ASN A 63 15.48 -14.34 -9.58
N CYS A 64 15.74 -13.18 -9.00
CA CYS A 64 17.03 -12.49 -9.06
C CYS A 64 17.70 -12.50 -7.68
N PRO A 65 19.03 -12.27 -7.61
CA PRO A 65 19.72 -12.08 -6.34
C PRO A 65 19.07 -10.96 -5.51
N ARG A 66 19.22 -11.05 -4.17
CA ARG A 66 18.70 -10.03 -3.25
C ARG A 66 19.32 -8.67 -3.56
N ARG A 67 18.52 -7.61 -3.54
CA ARG A 67 19.02 -6.24 -3.60
C ARG A 67 19.75 -5.90 -2.30
N SER A 68 20.93 -5.31 -2.39
CA SER A 68 21.64 -4.85 -1.19
C SER A 68 20.77 -3.84 -0.43
N GLY A 69 20.65 -4.02 0.89
CA GLY A 69 19.82 -3.17 1.76
C GLY A 69 18.36 -3.60 1.92
N ASP A 70 17.86 -4.60 1.18
CA ASP A 70 16.46 -5.03 1.34
C ASP A 70 16.24 -5.76 2.67
N LEU A 71 15.32 -5.26 3.51
CA LEU A 71 14.84 -5.97 4.70
C LEU A 71 13.88 -7.11 4.32
N ALA A 72 13.87 -8.17 5.13
CA ALA A 72 13.06 -9.37 4.90
C ALA A 72 11.55 -9.05 4.96
N SER A 73 11.10 -8.41 6.04
CA SER A 73 9.68 -8.07 6.26
C SER A 73 9.57 -6.72 6.95
N VAL A 74 8.70 -5.84 6.44
CA VAL A 74 8.40 -4.53 7.02
C VAL A 74 6.90 -4.25 6.86
N TYR A 75 6.21 -4.02 7.97
CA TYR A 75 4.79 -3.63 8.00
C TYR A 75 4.53 -2.68 9.18
N ALA A 76 3.50 -1.85 9.07
CA ALA A 76 3.26 -0.76 10.02
C ALA A 76 2.31 -1.20 11.16
N ASP A 77 2.60 -0.80 12.40
CA ASP A 77 1.57 -0.77 13.44
C ASP A 77 0.73 0.51 13.29
N CYS A 78 -0.53 0.35 12.89
CA CYS A 78 -1.43 1.45 12.58
C CYS A 78 -2.41 1.76 13.73
N SER A 79 -2.21 1.14 14.90
CA SER A 79 -3.12 1.26 16.06
C SER A 79 -3.27 2.70 16.53
N LEU A 80 -2.19 3.49 16.50
CA LEU A 80 -2.21 4.90 16.90
C LEU A 80 -3.04 5.75 15.94
N ALA A 81 -2.88 5.56 14.63
CA ALA A 81 -3.66 6.28 13.62
C ALA A 81 -5.16 5.95 13.72
N ALA A 82 -5.50 4.68 13.97
CA ALA A 82 -6.87 4.25 14.19
C ALA A 82 -7.49 4.93 15.42
N LYS A 83 -6.74 4.98 16.54
CA LYS A 83 -7.21 5.54 17.81
C LYS A 83 -7.32 7.06 17.78
N GLU A 84 -6.32 7.75 17.26
CA GLU A 84 -6.21 9.21 17.41
C GLU A 84 -6.72 10.01 16.20
N LEU A 85 -6.53 9.49 15.00
CA LEU A 85 -7.01 10.10 13.76
C LEU A 85 -8.38 9.56 13.34
N GLY A 86 -8.85 8.47 13.94
CA GLY A 86 -10.05 7.77 13.50
C GLY A 86 -9.90 7.23 12.07
N TRP A 87 -8.67 6.97 11.64
CA TRP A 87 -8.35 6.59 10.27
C TRP A 87 -7.83 5.16 10.21
N THR A 88 -8.35 4.39 9.27
CA THR A 88 -7.90 3.04 8.93
C THR A 88 -7.99 2.85 7.41
N ALA A 89 -7.01 2.17 6.82
CA ALA A 89 -7.08 1.78 5.41
C ALA A 89 -8.27 0.83 5.20
N GLN A 90 -9.04 1.04 4.14
CA GLN A 90 -10.27 0.31 3.86
C GLN A 90 -10.13 -0.65 2.68
N ARG A 91 -9.20 -0.35 1.77
CA ARG A 91 -8.99 -1.12 0.54
C ARG A 91 -7.97 -2.22 0.75
N GLY A 92 -8.31 -3.41 0.25
CA GLY A 92 -7.44 -4.57 0.31
C GLY A 92 -6.51 -4.67 -0.91
N LEU A 93 -5.75 -5.77 -0.95
CA LEU A 93 -4.85 -6.09 -2.06
C LEU A 93 -5.56 -6.17 -3.41
N ASP A 94 -6.72 -6.82 -3.46
CA ASP A 94 -7.48 -6.99 -4.69
C ASP A 94 -7.95 -5.63 -5.26
N ASP A 95 -8.43 -4.73 -4.40
CA ASP A 95 -8.87 -3.38 -4.81
C ASP A 95 -7.69 -2.58 -5.36
N MET A 96 -6.53 -2.64 -4.69
CA MET A 96 -5.29 -1.99 -5.14
C MET A 96 -4.88 -2.47 -6.53
N CYS A 97 -4.87 -3.78 -6.75
CA CYS A 97 -4.50 -4.35 -8.04
C CYS A 97 -5.51 -4.03 -9.14
N GLN A 98 -6.82 -4.01 -8.83
CA GLN A 98 -7.87 -3.65 -9.78
C GLN A 98 -7.77 -2.18 -10.22
N ASP A 99 -7.65 -1.25 -9.28
CA ASP A 99 -7.55 0.17 -9.60
C ASP A 99 -6.22 0.48 -10.33
N LEU A 100 -5.12 -0.17 -9.95
CA LEU A 100 -3.84 -0.09 -10.66
C LEU A 100 -3.98 -0.58 -12.11
N TRP A 101 -4.59 -1.75 -12.32
CA TRP A 101 -4.78 -2.30 -13.66
C TRP A 101 -5.71 -1.42 -14.51
N ARG A 102 -6.80 -0.91 -13.93
CA ARG A 102 -7.71 0.03 -14.59
C ARG A 102 -6.96 1.28 -15.05
N TRP A 103 -6.12 1.85 -14.20
CA TRP A 103 -5.28 3.00 -14.57
C TRP A 103 -4.33 2.66 -15.73
N GLN A 104 -3.57 1.57 -15.60
CA GLN A 104 -2.55 1.18 -16.59
C GLN A 104 -3.16 0.78 -17.94
N SER A 105 -4.31 0.12 -17.95
CA SER A 105 -5.01 -0.29 -19.18
C SER A 105 -5.61 0.90 -19.93
N ASN A 106 -6.13 1.89 -19.20
CA ASN A 106 -6.67 3.12 -19.79
C ASN A 106 -5.59 4.14 -20.17
N ASN A 107 -4.42 4.07 -19.54
CA ASN A 107 -3.30 5.00 -19.77
C ASN A 107 -2.01 4.22 -20.05
N PRO A 108 -1.88 3.54 -21.21
CA PRO A 108 -0.74 2.67 -21.50
C PRO A 108 0.61 3.39 -21.42
N ASN A 109 0.63 4.68 -21.75
CA ASN A 109 1.81 5.55 -21.75
C ASN A 109 1.84 6.55 -20.59
N GLY A 110 1.01 6.36 -19.55
CA GLY A 110 0.91 7.30 -18.42
C GLY A 110 0.18 8.60 -18.77
N PHE A 111 0.49 9.68 -18.05
CA PHE A 111 -0.11 11.01 -18.31
C PHE A 111 0.41 11.58 -19.64
N GLN A 112 -0.52 12.08 -20.46
CA GLN A 112 -0.25 12.87 -21.68
C GLN A 112 -0.95 14.22 -21.57
#